data_AF-A0A9P7T6W7-F1
#
_entry.id   AF-A0A9P7T6W7-F1
#
_cell.length_a   1.000
_cell.length_b   1.000
_cell.length_c   1.000
_cell.angle_alpha   90.00
_cell.angle_beta   90.00
_cell.angle_gamma   90.00
#
_symmetry.space_group_name_H-M   'P 1'
#
loop_
_entity.id
_entity.type
_entity.pdbx_description
1 polymer ?
#
loop_
_entity_poly.entity_id
_entity_poly.type
_entity_poly.pdbx_seq_one_letter_code
_entity_poly.pdbx_strand_id
1 'polypeptide(L)'
;MKWSAVATIVAALAPTVLAQTVEYSATSALAFYTGTKTSKPTRETSPPSGAYQSYASKITLIGANSSTSAGTTTSTGTLSMGANFTTTTSSVPINTQPCNKYVEFCTRKYSNITNVGCHNSPFVRPGNSGSNQELDVTAQLNDGVRFLQGQIQWPGNGTGTVPHFCHTSCDLLDAGPIYDWLGQVRAWVDQHPYDVVTILLGNGNYSDPSLYVPFIERSGITKYVYTPPFLPMALDDWPTLQEMILKGQRVVMFLDYQANQTKYPWLMDEFSQAWETPFDPMDRAFPCTVQRPPDLSKEAAKDRLYIMNHNLNVEFNVFGISLMVPAVSLLNDTNGINGTGSVGLAANNCRADWGRAPNVLNVDYFNYGSPKPCSVFAAAAAVNNVTYDWNNPCGEFSAAPIVMITSLWVTFAAMIVTGLWVS
;
A
#
# COMPACT_ATOMS: atom_id res chain seq x y z
N MET A 1 45.52 57.97 1.05
CA MET A 1 44.21 57.32 0.79
C MET A 1 43.64 56.96 2.16
N LYS A 2 42.72 57.77 2.70
CA LYS A 2 41.25 57.68 2.53
C LYS A 2 40.67 56.34 3.03
N TRP A 3 39.70 56.21 3.94
CA TRP A 3 38.83 57.12 4.69
C TRP A 3 38.26 56.41 5.94
N SER A 4 37.98 57.21 6.97
CA SER A 4 36.87 57.19 7.93
C SER A 4 36.20 55.88 8.37
N ALA A 5 36.34 55.59 9.67
CA ALA A 5 35.42 54.77 10.45
C ALA A 5 34.12 55.55 10.71
N VAL A 6 32.98 54.99 10.29
CA VAL A 6 31.65 55.49 10.63
C VAL A 6 30.97 54.45 11.51
N ALA A 7 30.81 54.79 12.78
CA ALA A 7 29.90 54.12 13.70
C ALA A 7 28.46 54.45 13.26
N THR A 8 27.67 53.42 12.95
CA THR A 8 26.23 53.58 12.72
C THR A 8 25.48 52.76 13.76
N ILE A 9 24.71 53.48 14.57
CA ILE A 9 23.79 53.00 15.59
C ILE A 9 22.68 52.21 14.90
N VAL A 10 22.52 50.93 15.25
CA VAL A 10 21.30 50.17 14.91
C VAL A 10 20.42 50.14 16.14
N ALA A 11 19.34 50.93 16.10
CA ALA A 11 18.26 50.90 17.06
C ALA A 11 17.54 49.55 16.99
N ALA A 12 17.50 48.82 18.11
CA ALA A 12 16.69 47.63 18.26
C ALA A 12 15.21 48.02 18.34
N LEU A 13 14.46 47.80 17.25
CA LEU A 13 13.01 47.78 17.27
C LEU A 13 12.55 46.36 17.61
N ALA A 14 12.26 46.13 18.88
CA ALA A 14 11.49 44.97 19.30
C ALA A 14 10.00 45.21 19.01
N PRO A 15 9.28 44.30 18.33
CA PRO A 15 7.83 44.35 18.34
C PRO A 15 7.33 43.91 19.72
N THR A 16 6.76 44.85 20.47
CA THR A 16 5.90 44.57 21.63
C THR A 16 4.65 43.83 21.16
N VAL A 17 4.65 42.50 21.28
CA VAL A 17 3.42 41.71 21.22
C VAL A 17 2.87 41.65 22.63
N LEU A 18 1.78 42.39 22.85
CA LEU A 18 0.92 42.26 24.03
C LEU A 18 0.46 40.80 24.13
N ALA A 19 0.84 40.14 25.22
CA ALA A 19 0.32 38.83 25.56
C ALA A 19 -1.20 38.93 25.75
N GLN A 20 -1.97 38.36 24.82
CA GLN A 20 -3.36 38.04 25.08
C GLN A 20 -3.38 36.81 25.99
N THR A 21 -3.68 37.02 27.26
CA THR A 21 -4.15 35.96 28.15
C THR A 21 -5.55 35.58 27.73
N VAL A 22 -5.70 34.39 27.13
CA VAL A 22 -7.00 33.76 26.90
C VAL A 22 -7.28 32.85 28.08
N GLU A 23 -8.19 33.26 28.95
CA GLU A 23 -8.82 32.39 29.93
C GLU A 23 -9.84 31.50 29.21
N TYR A 24 -9.63 30.18 29.23
CA TYR A 24 -10.63 29.22 28.79
C TYR A 24 -11.51 28.82 29.97
N SER A 25 -12.61 29.54 30.18
CA SER A 25 -13.71 29.10 31.03
C SER A 25 -14.74 28.33 30.20
N ALA A 26 -14.46 27.05 29.93
CA ALA A 26 -15.46 26.10 29.42
C ALA A 26 -15.01 24.64 29.69
N THR A 27 -14.99 24.24 30.97
CA THR A 27 -14.67 22.86 31.39
C THR A 27 -15.83 21.87 31.22
N SER A 28 -16.81 22.14 30.35
CA SER A 28 -17.98 21.27 30.14
C SER A 28 -17.85 20.26 29.00
N ALA A 29 -16.66 20.07 28.42
CA ALA A 29 -16.39 19.02 27.43
C ALA A 29 -15.34 17.99 27.89
N LEU A 30 -15.24 17.75 29.21
CA LEU A 30 -14.55 16.57 29.72
C LEU A 30 -15.43 15.34 29.47
N ALA A 31 -15.32 14.79 28.26
CA ALA A 31 -15.82 13.47 27.99
C ALA A 31 -14.84 12.45 28.58
N PHE A 32 -15.16 11.97 29.79
CA PHE A 32 -14.53 10.79 30.35
C PHE A 32 -14.98 9.58 29.53
N TYR A 33 -14.07 9.00 28.73
CA TYR A 33 -14.31 7.71 28.11
C TYR A 33 -13.35 6.67 28.68
N THR A 34 -13.94 5.83 29.52
CA THR A 34 -13.41 4.58 30.03
C THR A 34 -13.28 3.57 28.90
N GLY A 35 -12.06 3.15 28.57
CA GLY A 35 -11.85 1.94 27.77
C GLY A 35 -12.19 0.71 28.59
N THR A 36 -13.22 -0.04 28.21
CA THR A 36 -13.48 -1.36 28.78
C THR A 36 -12.42 -2.32 28.27
N LYS A 37 -11.41 -2.61 29.11
CA LYS A 37 -10.54 -3.78 28.93
C LYS A 37 -11.44 -5.01 28.75
N THR A 38 -11.33 -5.70 27.61
CA THR A 38 -11.77 -7.09 27.51
C THR A 38 -10.52 -7.97 27.64
N SER A 39 -10.55 -8.85 28.63
CA SER A 39 -9.45 -9.70 29.04
C SER A 39 -8.97 -10.63 27.92
N LYS A 40 -7.64 -10.75 27.78
CA LYS A 40 -6.95 -11.77 26.98
C LYS A 40 -7.54 -13.15 27.30
N PRO A 41 -7.96 -13.98 26.32
CA PRO A 41 -8.32 -15.36 26.59
C PRO A 41 -7.07 -16.10 27.10
N THR A 42 -7.04 -16.43 28.40
CA THR A 42 -6.07 -17.36 28.97
C THR A 42 -6.51 -18.78 28.65
N ARG A 43 -6.09 -19.32 27.50
CA ARG A 43 -5.96 -20.77 27.34
C ARG A 43 -5.03 -21.13 26.19
N GLU A 44 -3.76 -21.36 26.52
CA GLU A 44 -2.83 -22.12 25.69
C GLU A 44 -3.05 -23.61 25.92
N THR A 45 -3.43 -24.34 24.88
CA THR A 45 -3.25 -25.79 24.83
C THR A 45 -2.86 -26.19 23.42
N SER A 46 -1.60 -25.96 23.03
CA SER A 46 -0.86 -26.63 21.93
C SER A 46 0.50 -25.95 21.70
N PRO A 47 1.49 -26.65 21.10
CA PRO A 47 2.87 -26.16 20.96
C PRO A 47 2.93 -24.83 20.17
N PRO A 48 3.98 -24.00 20.37
CA PRO A 48 3.88 -22.55 20.36
C PRO A 48 3.38 -21.98 19.02
N SER A 49 2.18 -21.42 19.02
CA SER A 49 1.53 -20.73 17.88
C SER A 49 1.74 -19.20 17.90
N GLY A 50 2.75 -18.72 18.62
CA GLY A 50 2.92 -17.33 19.08
C GLY A 50 3.23 -16.25 18.03
N ALA A 51 3.00 -16.48 16.73
CA ALA A 51 3.18 -15.46 15.69
C ALA A 51 1.89 -14.71 15.34
N TYR A 52 0.71 -15.27 15.66
CA TYR A 52 -0.57 -14.71 15.26
C TYR A 52 -1.33 -14.17 16.47
N GLN A 53 -1.60 -12.86 16.47
CA GLN A 53 -2.51 -12.28 17.45
C GLN A 53 -3.94 -12.50 16.99
N SER A 54 -4.72 -13.26 17.76
CA SER A 54 -6.16 -13.39 17.55
C SER A 54 -6.90 -12.26 18.28
N TYR A 55 -7.48 -11.34 17.51
CA TYR A 55 -8.32 -10.27 18.04
C TYR A 55 -9.77 -10.74 18.08
N ALA A 56 -10.28 -11.01 19.28
CA ALA A 56 -11.67 -11.41 19.49
C ALA A 56 -12.62 -10.21 19.72
N SER A 57 -12.07 -9.01 19.94
CA SER A 57 -12.83 -7.79 20.22
C SER A 57 -12.27 -6.60 19.44
N LYS A 58 -13.17 -5.68 19.06
CA LYS A 58 -12.85 -4.45 18.36
C LYS A 58 -12.41 -3.37 19.35
N ILE A 59 -11.22 -2.83 19.14
CA ILE A 59 -10.60 -1.77 19.94
C ILE A 59 -10.65 -0.46 19.16
N THR A 60 -11.01 0.63 19.81
CA THR A 60 -10.87 1.98 19.25
C THR A 60 -9.46 2.51 19.52
N LEU A 61 -8.73 2.93 18.48
CA LEU A 61 -7.38 3.46 18.60
C LEU A 61 -7.44 4.98 18.85
N ILE A 62 -7.18 5.40 20.09
CA ILE A 62 -7.18 6.82 20.48
C ILE A 62 -5.81 7.42 20.13
N GLY A 63 -5.77 8.21 19.05
CA GLY A 63 -4.55 8.79 18.48
C GLY A 63 -4.69 9.18 17.01
N ALA A 64 -5.71 8.67 16.32
CA ALA A 64 -6.14 9.24 15.05
C ALA A 64 -6.70 10.65 15.32
N ASN A 65 -6.06 11.68 14.78
CA ASN A 65 -6.51 13.07 14.85
C ASN A 65 -7.77 13.31 13.99
N SER A 66 -8.73 12.39 14.05
CA SER A 66 -10.01 12.51 13.38
C SER A 66 -10.97 13.19 14.35
N SER A 67 -11.12 14.49 14.19
CA SER A 67 -12.44 15.08 14.39
C SER A 67 -13.40 14.28 13.50
N THR A 68 -14.21 13.41 14.12
CA THR A 68 -15.40 12.85 13.49
C THR A 68 -16.39 13.99 13.30
N SER A 69 -16.13 14.84 12.31
CA SER A 69 -17.15 15.71 11.75
C SER A 69 -18.08 14.82 10.94
N ALA A 70 -19.03 14.19 11.63
CA ALA A 70 -20.29 13.80 11.01
C ALA A 70 -20.99 15.12 10.62
N GLY A 71 -20.58 15.70 9.50
CA GLY A 71 -21.22 16.86 8.92
C GLY A 71 -22.51 16.42 8.25
N THR A 72 -23.58 16.23 9.03
CA THR A 72 -24.92 16.30 8.46
C THR A 72 -25.20 17.78 8.21
N THR A 73 -24.95 18.26 7.00
CA THR A 73 -25.45 19.56 6.56
C THR A 73 -26.96 19.47 6.38
N THR A 74 -27.70 19.71 7.46
CA THR A 74 -29.12 20.02 7.37
C THR A 74 -29.24 21.54 7.31
N SER A 75 -29.35 22.10 6.11
CA SER A 75 -29.70 23.51 5.95
C SER A 75 -31.19 23.69 6.19
N THR A 76 -31.58 24.07 7.41
CA THR A 76 -32.93 24.60 7.68
C THR A 76 -32.96 26.08 7.37
N GLY A 77 -33.06 26.40 6.08
CA GLY A 77 -33.40 27.76 5.63
C GLY A 77 -34.91 27.93 5.65
N THR A 78 -35.42 28.85 6.47
CA THR A 78 -36.82 29.28 6.42
C THR A 78 -37.02 30.12 5.15
N LEU A 79 -37.58 29.53 4.09
CA LEU A 79 -37.93 30.27 2.88
C LEU A 79 -39.29 30.94 3.09
N SER A 80 -39.29 32.28 3.08
CA SER A 80 -40.51 33.07 2.95
C SER A 80 -41.10 32.81 1.56
N MET A 81 -42.32 32.24 1.53
CA MET A 81 -43.02 31.92 0.29
C MET A 81 -43.47 33.21 -0.41
N GLY A 82 -42.80 33.54 -1.51
CA GLY A 82 -43.12 34.71 -2.32
C GLY A 82 -42.34 34.79 -3.63
N ALA A 83 -42.14 33.68 -4.34
CA ALA A 83 -41.64 33.73 -5.72
C ALA A 83 -42.06 32.48 -6.52
N ASN A 84 -42.54 32.69 -7.74
CA ASN A 84 -42.76 31.64 -8.73
C ASN A 84 -41.39 31.11 -9.18
N PHE A 85 -41.00 29.93 -8.66
CA PHE A 85 -39.82 29.21 -9.13
C PHE A 85 -40.22 28.27 -10.27
N THR A 86 -39.82 28.58 -11.49
CA THR A 86 -39.69 27.58 -12.56
C THR A 86 -38.58 26.61 -12.14
N THR A 87 -38.93 25.36 -11.86
CA THR A 87 -37.99 24.30 -11.52
C THR A 87 -37.18 23.91 -12.76
N THR A 88 -36.05 24.55 -12.98
CA THR A 88 -35.01 23.98 -13.84
C THR A 88 -34.32 22.89 -13.03
N THR A 89 -34.54 21.62 -13.40
CA THR A 89 -33.80 20.49 -12.85
C THR A 89 -32.34 20.58 -13.31
N SER A 90 -31.49 21.25 -12.54
CA SER A 90 -30.05 21.20 -12.74
C SER A 90 -29.60 19.75 -12.63
N SER A 91 -28.99 19.21 -13.68
CA SER A 91 -28.41 17.86 -13.67
C SER A 91 -27.44 17.74 -12.50
N VAL A 92 -27.59 16.69 -11.68
CA VAL A 92 -26.64 16.38 -10.61
C VAL A 92 -25.24 16.26 -11.22
N PRO A 93 -24.22 16.94 -10.69
CA PRO A 93 -22.86 16.84 -11.23
C PRO A 93 -22.41 15.38 -11.16
N ILE A 94 -22.10 14.81 -12.32
CA ILE A 94 -21.56 13.45 -12.45
C ILE A 94 -20.05 13.55 -12.24
N ASN A 95 -19.51 12.83 -11.26
CA ASN A 95 -18.05 12.73 -11.14
C ASN A 95 -17.51 12.03 -12.39
N THR A 96 -16.62 12.69 -13.12
CA THR A 96 -15.92 12.10 -14.28
C THR A 96 -14.48 11.73 -13.97
N GLN A 97 -13.98 12.09 -12.77
CA GLN A 97 -12.61 11.79 -12.35
C GLN A 97 -12.54 10.37 -11.78
N PRO A 98 -11.77 9.45 -12.40
CA PRO A 98 -11.65 8.10 -11.90
C PRO A 98 -10.83 8.03 -10.60
N CYS A 99 -11.19 7.10 -9.72
CA CYS A 99 -10.39 6.69 -8.56
C CYS A 99 -9.83 5.29 -8.83
N ASN A 100 -8.52 5.10 -8.76
CA ASN A 100 -7.90 3.83 -9.18
C ASN A 100 -8.38 3.37 -10.58
N LYS A 101 -8.35 4.30 -11.55
CA LYS A 101 -8.78 4.15 -12.96
C LYS A 101 -10.29 4.00 -13.25
N TYR A 102 -11.16 3.87 -12.24
CA TYR A 102 -12.61 3.75 -12.45
C TYR A 102 -13.40 4.81 -11.68
N VAL A 103 -14.38 5.43 -12.32
CA VAL A 103 -15.26 6.44 -11.66
C VAL A 103 -16.12 5.76 -10.59
N GLU A 104 -16.55 4.55 -10.88
CA GLU A 104 -17.38 3.70 -10.02
C GLU A 104 -16.69 3.33 -8.71
N PHE A 105 -15.35 3.43 -8.63
CA PHE A 105 -14.59 3.10 -7.44
C PHE A 105 -14.59 4.23 -6.42
N CYS A 106 -14.83 5.48 -6.83
CA CYS A 106 -14.77 6.62 -5.91
C CYS A 106 -15.75 6.49 -4.75
N THR A 107 -16.97 6.01 -5.00
CA THR A 107 -18.02 5.84 -3.98
C THR A 107 -18.00 4.47 -3.29
N ARG A 108 -17.13 3.55 -3.71
CA ARG A 108 -16.98 2.23 -3.08
C ARG A 108 -16.05 2.33 -1.88
N LYS A 109 -16.39 1.57 -0.83
CA LYS A 109 -15.48 1.29 0.28
C LYS A 109 -14.21 0.62 -0.25
N TYR A 110 -13.06 0.94 0.34
CA TYR A 110 -11.79 0.26 0.05
C TYR A 110 -11.93 -1.27 0.18
N SER A 111 -12.72 -1.73 1.16
CA SER A 111 -13.04 -3.14 1.39
C SER A 111 -13.93 -3.81 0.34
N ASN A 112 -14.51 -3.04 -0.58
CA ASN A 112 -15.41 -3.52 -1.64
C ASN A 112 -14.85 -3.24 -3.05
N ILE A 113 -13.53 -3.43 -3.20
CA ILE A 113 -12.83 -3.33 -4.46
C ILE A 113 -11.83 -4.49 -4.54
N THR A 114 -11.83 -5.19 -5.68
CA THR A 114 -10.77 -6.14 -6.04
C THR A 114 -9.64 -5.40 -6.75
N ASN A 115 -8.45 -5.38 -6.17
CA ASN A 115 -7.27 -4.80 -6.78
C ASN A 115 -6.40 -5.91 -7.40
N VAL A 116 -5.73 -5.61 -8.52
CA VAL A 116 -4.60 -6.44 -8.96
C VAL A 116 -3.41 -6.13 -8.08
N GLY A 117 -2.77 -7.18 -7.58
CA GLY A 117 -1.59 -7.12 -6.76
C GLY A 117 -0.37 -7.73 -7.44
N CYS A 118 0.80 -7.14 -7.21
CA CYS A 118 2.08 -7.72 -7.59
C CYS A 118 2.70 -8.40 -6.38
N HIS A 119 2.70 -9.74 -6.40
CA HIS A 119 3.45 -10.54 -5.46
C HIS A 119 4.94 -10.20 -5.62
N ASN A 120 5.62 -9.91 -4.51
CA ASN A 120 7.05 -9.62 -4.51
C ASN A 120 7.48 -8.53 -5.53
N SER A 121 6.68 -7.48 -5.61
CA SER A 121 6.80 -6.34 -6.52
C SER A 121 8.23 -5.77 -6.73
N PRO A 122 9.11 -5.68 -5.71
CA PRO A 122 10.48 -5.19 -5.90
C PRO A 122 11.40 -6.12 -6.71
N PHE A 123 11.05 -7.40 -6.88
CA PHE A 123 11.94 -8.41 -7.43
C PHE A 123 11.88 -8.45 -8.95
N VAL A 124 12.56 -7.47 -9.55
CA VAL A 124 12.64 -7.22 -11.00
C VAL A 124 14.09 -7.30 -11.45
N ARG A 125 14.54 -8.47 -11.93
CA ARG A 125 15.89 -8.66 -12.46
C ARG A 125 15.86 -9.51 -13.73
N PRO A 126 16.06 -8.92 -14.92
CA PRO A 126 16.07 -9.66 -16.18
C PRO A 126 17.01 -10.88 -16.13
N GLY A 127 16.50 -12.05 -16.53
CA GLY A 127 17.25 -13.30 -16.56
C GLY A 127 17.47 -13.98 -15.20
N ASN A 128 16.93 -13.44 -14.09
CA ASN A 128 16.96 -14.11 -12.80
C ASN A 128 15.67 -14.91 -12.57
N SER A 129 15.81 -16.21 -12.26
CA SER A 129 14.67 -17.11 -12.07
C SER A 129 13.80 -16.76 -10.86
N GLY A 130 14.35 -16.12 -9.84
CA GLY A 130 13.62 -15.62 -8.68
C GLY A 130 13.02 -14.22 -8.87
N SER A 131 12.97 -13.67 -10.08
CA SER A 131 12.19 -12.44 -10.31
C SER A 131 10.70 -12.77 -10.31
N ASN A 132 9.90 -11.97 -9.60
CA ASN A 132 8.45 -12.11 -9.54
C ASN A 132 7.72 -11.18 -10.49
N GLN A 133 8.36 -10.10 -10.94
CA GLN A 133 7.79 -9.17 -11.90
C GLN A 133 8.82 -8.83 -12.98
N GLU A 134 8.34 -8.54 -14.20
CA GLU A 134 9.20 -8.08 -15.30
C GLU A 134 9.41 -6.56 -15.28
N LEU A 135 8.44 -5.82 -14.75
CA LEU A 135 8.39 -4.37 -14.82
C LEU A 135 8.58 -3.75 -13.44
N ASP A 136 9.23 -2.59 -13.39
CA ASP A 136 9.46 -1.85 -12.15
C ASP A 136 8.16 -1.37 -11.48
N VAL A 137 8.26 -0.91 -10.24
CA VAL A 137 7.09 -0.48 -9.47
C VAL A 137 6.34 0.69 -10.09
N THR A 138 7.03 1.57 -10.82
CA THR A 138 6.39 2.70 -11.49
C THR A 138 5.52 2.21 -12.65
N ALA A 139 6.04 1.28 -13.47
CA ALA A 139 5.28 0.64 -14.53
C ALA A 139 4.09 -0.17 -13.98
N GLN A 140 4.30 -0.96 -12.91
CA GLN A 140 3.22 -1.69 -12.22
C GLN A 140 2.07 -0.74 -11.82
N LEU A 141 2.40 0.38 -11.17
CA LEU A 141 1.40 1.37 -10.74
C LEU A 141 0.75 2.10 -11.92
N ASN A 142 1.51 2.46 -12.97
CA ASN A 142 0.97 3.07 -14.18
C ASN A 142 -0.04 2.17 -14.88
N ASP A 143 0.22 0.86 -14.93
CA ASP A 143 -0.63 -0.12 -15.60
C ASP A 143 -1.93 -0.40 -14.83
N GLY A 144 -1.93 -0.21 -13.51
CA GLY A 144 -3.15 -0.27 -12.68
C GLY A 144 -3.02 -1.14 -11.43
N VAL A 145 -1.82 -1.65 -11.13
CA VAL A 145 -1.57 -2.37 -9.87
C VAL A 145 -1.83 -1.41 -8.71
N ARG A 146 -2.58 -1.86 -7.70
CA ARG A 146 -2.89 -1.06 -6.49
C ARG A 146 -2.61 -1.81 -5.19
N PHE A 147 -2.04 -3.01 -5.29
CA PHE A 147 -1.50 -3.76 -4.16
C PHE A 147 -0.06 -4.19 -4.47
N LEU A 148 0.88 -3.81 -3.62
CA LEU A 148 2.30 -4.11 -3.79
C LEU A 148 2.78 -4.90 -2.59
N GLN A 149 3.34 -6.08 -2.81
CA GLN A 149 3.92 -6.91 -1.75
C GLN A 149 5.44 -6.96 -1.89
N GLY A 150 6.19 -6.89 -0.79
CA GLY A 150 7.64 -7.06 -0.83
C GLY A 150 8.18 -7.65 0.47
N GLN A 151 9.12 -8.59 0.37
CA GLN A 151 9.74 -9.26 1.53
C GLN A 151 10.99 -8.52 1.99
N ILE A 152 11.03 -8.20 3.27
CA ILE A 152 12.12 -7.49 3.93
C ILE A 152 13.08 -8.49 4.57
N GLN A 153 14.37 -8.30 4.32
CA GLN A 153 15.46 -9.01 4.98
C GLN A 153 16.58 -8.06 5.37
N TRP A 154 17.47 -8.55 6.24
CA TRP A 154 18.68 -7.85 6.64
C TRP A 154 19.89 -8.47 5.91
N PRO A 155 20.66 -7.68 5.12
CA PRO A 155 21.84 -8.17 4.42
C PRO A 155 22.88 -8.81 5.34
N GLY A 156 23.81 -9.58 4.76
CA GLY A 156 24.91 -10.21 5.50
C GLY A 156 24.43 -11.21 6.55
N ASN A 157 23.43 -12.02 6.21
CA ASN A 157 22.83 -13.01 7.13
C ASN A 157 22.35 -12.40 8.46
N GLY A 158 21.70 -11.23 8.40
CA GLY A 158 21.18 -10.56 9.60
C GLY A 158 22.15 -9.60 10.29
N THR A 159 23.36 -9.41 9.76
CA THR A 159 24.37 -8.50 10.36
C THR A 159 24.33 -7.08 9.77
N GLY A 160 23.64 -6.89 8.64
CA GLY A 160 23.46 -5.59 8.00
C GLY A 160 22.63 -4.62 8.86
N THR A 161 22.89 -3.33 8.69
CA THR A 161 22.22 -2.26 9.45
C THR A 161 21.11 -1.55 8.67
N VAL A 162 20.92 -1.91 7.41
CA VAL A 162 19.90 -1.35 6.53
C VAL A 162 19.02 -2.50 6.02
N PRO A 163 17.70 -2.45 6.21
CA PRO A 163 16.80 -3.48 5.70
C PRO A 163 16.63 -3.32 4.19
N HIS A 164 16.67 -4.44 3.48
CA HIS A 164 16.56 -4.52 2.02
C HIS A 164 15.32 -5.34 1.64
N PHE A 165 14.82 -5.12 0.42
CA PHE A 165 13.91 -6.08 -0.19
C PHE A 165 14.74 -7.22 -0.77
N CYS A 166 14.54 -8.44 -0.24
CA CYS A 166 15.29 -9.61 -0.70
C CYS A 166 14.39 -10.84 -0.90
N HIS A 167 14.57 -11.55 -2.01
CA HIS A 167 13.81 -12.77 -2.29
C HIS A 167 14.38 -13.92 -1.48
N THR A 168 13.69 -14.33 -0.40
CA THR A 168 14.17 -15.35 0.57
C THR A 168 15.42 -14.91 1.36
N SER A 169 16.51 -14.54 0.70
CA SER A 169 17.72 -13.95 1.27
C SER A 169 18.35 -12.94 0.30
N CYS A 170 19.16 -12.01 0.82
CA CYS A 170 19.82 -11.00 -0.02
C CYS A 170 20.95 -11.59 -0.89
N ASP A 171 21.43 -12.80 -0.58
CA ASP A 171 22.39 -13.49 -1.43
C ASP A 171 21.75 -14.04 -2.71
N LEU A 172 20.44 -14.37 -2.67
CA LEU A 172 19.71 -14.88 -3.82
C LEU A 172 19.30 -13.76 -4.77
N LEU A 173 18.58 -12.78 -4.25
CA LEU A 173 18.20 -11.59 -5.00
C LEU A 173 17.98 -10.44 -4.02
N ASP A 174 18.88 -9.46 -4.09
CA ASP A 174 18.80 -8.19 -3.39
C ASP A 174 18.28 -7.11 -4.36
N ALA A 175 17.12 -6.52 -4.02
CA ALA A 175 16.49 -5.42 -4.74
C ALA A 175 16.82 -4.04 -4.11
N GLY A 176 17.70 -4.02 -3.10
CA GLY A 176 18.21 -2.83 -2.46
C GLY A 176 17.41 -2.40 -1.22
N PRO A 177 17.80 -1.26 -0.61
CA PRO A 177 17.19 -0.76 0.61
C PRO A 177 15.69 -0.49 0.47
N ILE A 178 14.90 -0.84 1.49
CA ILE A 178 13.43 -0.66 1.43
C ILE A 178 13.01 0.79 1.23
N TYR A 179 13.80 1.74 1.75
CA TYR A 179 13.46 3.16 1.67
C TYR A 179 13.58 3.73 0.26
N ASP A 180 14.44 3.15 -0.59
CA ASP A 180 14.59 3.60 -1.98
C ASP A 180 13.36 3.21 -2.81
N TRP A 181 12.94 1.95 -2.70
CA TRP A 181 11.75 1.45 -3.40
C TRP A 181 10.46 2.09 -2.86
N LEU A 182 10.31 2.25 -1.53
CA LEU A 182 9.18 3.00 -0.94
C LEU A 182 9.19 4.47 -1.38
N GLY A 183 10.37 5.07 -1.57
CA GLY A 183 10.53 6.42 -2.08
C GLY A 183 10.04 6.59 -3.52
N GLN A 184 10.19 5.55 -4.36
CA GLN A 184 9.61 5.50 -5.72
C GLN A 184 8.09 5.43 -5.67
N VAL A 185 7.51 4.58 -4.82
CA VAL A 185 6.05 4.52 -4.63
C VAL A 185 5.51 5.87 -4.16
N ARG A 186 6.17 6.51 -3.18
CA ARG A 186 5.81 7.85 -2.73
C ARG A 186 5.89 8.87 -3.88
N ALA A 187 6.91 8.80 -4.72
CA ALA A 187 7.07 9.69 -5.89
C ALA A 187 5.90 9.56 -6.86
N TRP A 188 5.44 8.32 -7.07
CA TRP A 188 4.29 8.03 -7.90
C TRP A 188 3.00 8.56 -7.25
N VAL A 189 2.78 8.29 -5.96
CA VAL A 189 1.60 8.77 -5.21
C VAL A 189 1.51 10.30 -5.19
N ASP A 190 2.64 11.03 -5.17
CA ASP A 190 2.67 12.50 -5.31
C ASP A 190 2.03 12.98 -6.63
N GLN A 191 2.28 12.26 -7.72
CA GLN A 191 1.86 12.63 -9.07
C GLN A 191 0.46 12.11 -9.44
N HIS A 192 -0.11 11.23 -8.60
CA HIS A 192 -1.36 10.53 -8.86
C HIS A 192 -2.37 10.78 -7.73
N PRO A 193 -2.95 12.00 -7.64
CA PRO A 193 -3.74 12.42 -6.48
C PRO A 193 -5.07 11.65 -6.30
N TYR A 194 -5.53 10.93 -7.32
CA TYR A 194 -6.79 10.18 -7.30
C TYR A 194 -6.62 8.67 -7.10
N ASP A 195 -5.41 8.25 -6.75
CA ASP A 195 -5.08 6.84 -6.55
C ASP A 195 -4.81 6.53 -5.08
N VAL A 196 -5.25 5.34 -4.67
CA VAL A 196 -5.02 4.74 -3.34
C VAL A 196 -4.26 3.43 -3.55
N VAL A 197 -3.10 3.31 -2.91
CA VAL A 197 -2.17 2.18 -3.04
C VAL A 197 -2.06 1.43 -1.73
N THR A 198 -1.96 0.11 -1.82
CA THR A 198 -1.74 -0.77 -0.68
C THR A 198 -0.35 -1.38 -0.75
N ILE A 199 0.34 -1.39 0.39
CA ILE A 199 1.69 -1.96 0.53
C ILE A 199 1.64 -3.02 1.64
N LEU A 200 1.96 -4.26 1.30
CA LEU A 200 2.19 -5.35 2.25
C LEU A 200 3.69 -5.61 2.38
N LEU A 201 4.23 -5.30 3.55
CA LEU A 201 5.62 -5.57 3.90
C LEU A 201 5.72 -6.95 4.55
N GLY A 202 6.43 -7.86 3.89
CA GLY A 202 6.73 -9.18 4.43
C GLY A 202 7.90 -9.13 5.41
N ASN A 203 7.67 -9.39 6.69
CA ASN A 203 8.64 -9.49 7.78
C ASN A 203 9.10 -10.93 8.00
N GLY A 204 9.69 -11.56 6.97
CA GLY A 204 10.07 -12.98 7.02
C GLY A 204 11.08 -13.36 8.12
N ASN A 205 11.75 -12.38 8.72
CA ASN A 205 12.69 -12.58 9.83
C ASN A 205 12.08 -12.29 11.22
N TYR A 206 10.79 -11.92 11.29
CA TYR A 206 10.08 -11.57 12.52
C TYR A 206 10.77 -10.47 13.34
N SER A 207 11.39 -9.48 12.68
CA SER A 207 12.03 -8.37 13.38
C SER A 207 11.00 -7.46 14.04
N ASP A 208 11.43 -6.80 15.12
CA ASP A 208 10.63 -5.75 15.75
C ASP A 208 10.43 -4.56 14.78
N PRO A 209 9.20 -4.05 14.62
CA PRO A 209 8.91 -2.99 13.66
C PRO A 209 9.67 -1.68 13.96
N SER A 210 10.15 -1.46 15.18
CA SER A 210 11.01 -0.30 15.50
C SER A 210 12.33 -0.28 14.73
N LEU A 211 12.78 -1.42 14.19
CA LEU A 211 13.95 -1.48 13.33
C LEU A 211 13.65 -1.05 11.89
N TYR A 212 12.40 -1.14 11.44
CA TYR A 212 11.99 -0.76 10.07
C TYR A 212 11.42 0.65 9.98
N VAL A 213 10.67 1.08 10.98
CA VAL A 213 9.94 2.37 10.97
C VAL A 213 10.84 3.56 10.59
N PRO A 214 12.08 3.72 11.11
CA PRO A 214 12.95 4.82 10.69
C PRO A 214 13.26 4.83 9.18
N PHE A 215 13.36 3.66 8.54
CA PHE A 215 13.59 3.55 7.10
C PHE A 215 12.31 3.80 6.30
N ILE A 216 11.16 3.35 6.80
CA ILE A 216 9.85 3.66 6.20
C ILE A 216 9.61 5.18 6.25
N GLU A 217 9.84 5.82 7.38
CA GLU A 217 9.73 7.28 7.54
C GLU A 217 10.73 8.03 6.64
N ARG A 218 11.97 7.55 6.54
CA ARG A 218 13.00 8.12 5.65
C ARG A 218 12.56 8.16 4.18
N SER A 219 11.75 7.20 3.73
CA SER A 219 11.23 7.20 2.35
C SER A 219 10.23 8.33 2.07
N GLY A 220 9.67 8.94 3.12
CA GLY A 220 8.61 9.97 3.04
C GLY A 220 7.21 9.43 2.75
N ILE A 221 7.02 8.11 2.59
CA ILE A 221 5.72 7.50 2.27
C ILE A 221 4.66 7.73 3.36
N THR A 222 5.08 7.89 4.62
CA THR A 222 4.21 8.14 5.78
C THR A 222 3.41 9.44 5.69
N LYS A 223 3.76 10.33 4.75
CA LYS A 223 2.93 11.49 4.40
C LYS A 223 1.51 11.12 3.98
N TYR A 224 1.32 9.95 3.37
CA TYR A 224 0.05 9.53 2.77
C TYR A 224 -0.62 8.36 3.49
N VAL A 225 -0.08 7.86 4.60
CA VAL A 225 -0.60 6.64 5.21
C VAL A 225 -1.98 6.85 5.82
N TYR A 226 -2.85 5.88 5.59
CA TYR A 226 -4.12 5.74 6.27
C TYR A 226 -3.89 5.19 7.68
N THR A 227 -4.49 5.85 8.67
CA THR A 227 -4.51 5.37 10.06
C THR A 227 -5.91 4.89 10.40
N PRO A 228 -6.13 3.57 10.60
CA PRO A 228 -7.43 3.04 10.95
C PRO A 228 -7.87 3.50 12.35
N PRO A 229 -9.16 3.83 12.54
CA PRO A 229 -9.70 4.14 13.86
C PRO A 229 -9.95 2.89 14.73
N PHE A 230 -9.93 1.70 14.14
CA PHE A 230 -10.25 0.44 14.81
C PHE A 230 -9.20 -0.64 14.60
N LEU A 231 -9.12 -1.54 15.59
CA LEU A 231 -8.34 -2.77 15.54
C LEU A 231 -9.18 -3.95 16.05
N PRO A 232 -9.55 -4.92 15.20
CA PRO A 232 -9.43 -4.92 13.74
C PRO A 232 -10.46 -3.98 13.08
N MET A 233 -10.27 -3.69 11.78
CA MET A 233 -11.28 -3.07 10.93
C MET A 233 -12.17 -4.18 10.34
N ALA A 234 -13.48 -4.08 10.56
CA ALA A 234 -14.47 -4.87 9.84
C ALA A 234 -14.63 -4.36 8.39
N LEU A 235 -15.25 -5.14 7.51
CA LEU A 235 -15.47 -4.71 6.11
C LEU A 235 -16.20 -3.37 6.01
N ASP A 236 -17.21 -3.15 6.85
CA ASP A 236 -18.02 -1.93 6.85
C ASP A 236 -17.30 -0.72 7.47
N ASP A 237 -16.21 -0.93 8.20
CA ASP A 237 -15.44 0.16 8.82
C ASP A 237 -14.59 0.93 7.82
N TRP A 238 -14.24 0.31 6.69
CA TRP A 238 -13.38 0.94 5.70
C TRP A 238 -14.05 2.15 5.04
N PRO A 239 -13.31 3.26 4.87
CA PRO A 239 -13.81 4.43 4.14
C PRO A 239 -13.93 4.14 2.64
N THR A 240 -14.64 5.01 1.94
CA THR A 240 -14.63 5.06 0.47
C THR A 240 -13.29 5.56 -0.07
N LEU A 241 -12.96 5.22 -1.33
CA LEU A 241 -11.75 5.76 -1.94
C LEU A 241 -11.79 7.30 -2.03
N GLN A 242 -12.97 7.88 -2.31
CA GLN A 242 -13.13 9.33 -2.32
C GLN A 242 -12.78 9.96 -0.95
N GLU A 243 -13.24 9.38 0.15
CA GLU A 243 -12.91 9.89 1.50
C GLU A 243 -11.41 9.78 1.79
N MET A 244 -10.76 8.68 1.39
CA MET A 244 -9.32 8.50 1.53
C MET A 244 -8.54 9.55 0.72
N ILE A 245 -8.94 9.78 -0.52
CA ILE A 245 -8.34 10.77 -1.42
C ILE A 245 -8.50 12.18 -0.87
N LEU A 246 -9.71 12.57 -0.46
CA LEU A 246 -9.98 13.91 0.08
C LEU A 246 -9.21 14.20 1.38
N LYS A 247 -8.94 13.17 2.19
CA LYS A 247 -8.11 13.29 3.40
C LYS A 247 -6.61 13.16 3.13
N GLY A 248 -6.19 12.90 1.89
CA GLY A 248 -4.80 12.64 1.53
C GLY A 248 -4.24 11.33 2.12
N GLN A 249 -5.09 10.46 2.66
CA GLN A 249 -4.72 9.17 3.25
C GLN A 249 -4.80 8.07 2.19
N ARG A 250 -3.85 8.09 1.24
CA ARG A 250 -3.87 7.32 0.00
C ARG A 250 -2.93 6.10 0.00
N VAL A 251 -2.30 5.79 1.13
CA VAL A 251 -1.44 4.60 1.28
C VAL A 251 -1.95 3.74 2.44
N VAL A 252 -2.34 2.50 2.16
CA VAL A 252 -2.69 1.50 3.17
C VAL A 252 -1.46 0.62 3.40
N MET A 253 -0.94 0.54 4.62
CA MET A 253 0.31 -0.20 4.89
C MET A 253 0.10 -1.32 5.90
N PHE A 254 0.47 -2.53 5.49
CA PHE A 254 0.47 -3.72 6.32
C PHE A 254 1.91 -4.19 6.56
N LEU A 255 2.14 -4.79 7.73
CA LEU A 255 3.30 -5.62 8.01
C LEU A 255 2.78 -7.04 8.30
N ASP A 256 3.26 -8.03 7.57
CA ASP A 256 3.04 -9.42 7.96
C ASP A 256 3.87 -9.67 9.24
N TYR A 257 3.26 -10.25 10.27
CA TYR A 257 3.88 -10.55 11.57
C TYR A 257 4.53 -9.40 12.36
N GLN A 258 4.49 -9.50 13.70
CA GLN A 258 5.16 -8.58 14.63
C GLN A 258 4.76 -7.11 14.50
N ALA A 259 3.67 -6.79 13.77
CA ALA A 259 3.14 -5.44 13.73
C ALA A 259 2.74 -4.98 15.14
N ASN A 260 2.92 -3.70 15.42
CA ASN A 260 2.53 -3.10 16.69
C ASN A 260 1.69 -1.84 16.44
N GLN A 261 0.41 -2.06 16.11
CA GLN A 261 -0.54 -0.97 15.83
C GLN A 261 -0.82 -0.07 17.03
N THR A 262 -0.48 -0.47 18.26
CA THR A 262 -0.58 0.45 19.41
C THR A 262 0.55 1.48 19.39
N LYS A 263 1.75 1.08 18.96
CA LYS A 263 2.93 1.96 18.87
C LYS A 263 3.02 2.70 17.53
N TYR A 264 2.65 2.05 16.43
CA TYR A 264 2.64 2.58 15.06
C TYR A 264 1.25 2.40 14.44
N PRO A 265 0.28 3.27 14.77
CA PRO A 265 -1.13 3.06 14.39
C PRO A 265 -1.42 2.92 12.90
N TRP A 266 -0.56 3.47 12.04
CA TRP A 266 -0.67 3.40 10.59
C TRP A 266 -0.09 2.11 9.98
N LEU A 267 0.73 1.36 10.72
CA LEU A 267 1.35 0.12 10.26
C LEU A 267 0.52 -1.06 10.76
N MET A 268 -0.39 -1.52 9.92
CA MET A 268 -1.41 -2.50 10.30
C MET A 268 -0.86 -3.92 10.36
N ASP A 269 -1.32 -4.71 11.34
CA ASP A 269 -1.09 -6.15 11.39
C ASP A 269 -1.92 -6.82 10.29
N GLU A 270 -1.27 -7.39 9.28
CA GLU A 270 -1.94 -8.00 8.13
C GLU A 270 -3.06 -8.95 8.59
N PHE A 271 -2.73 -9.93 9.44
CA PHE A 271 -3.65 -10.98 9.84
C PHE A 271 -4.72 -10.55 10.84
N SER A 272 -4.73 -9.29 11.29
CA SER A 272 -5.88 -8.69 11.95
C SER A 272 -6.90 -8.14 10.96
N GLN A 273 -6.45 -7.71 9.78
CA GLN A 273 -7.24 -6.98 8.78
C GLN A 273 -7.63 -7.85 7.58
N ALA A 274 -6.79 -8.83 7.22
CA ALA A 274 -6.93 -9.70 6.09
C ALA A 274 -6.66 -11.16 6.45
N TRP A 275 -7.09 -12.06 5.58
CA TRP A 275 -6.62 -13.45 5.54
C TRP A 275 -6.22 -13.80 4.10
N GLU A 276 -5.49 -14.89 3.93
CA GLU A 276 -4.99 -15.29 2.62
C GLU A 276 -5.32 -16.74 2.27
N THR A 277 -5.52 -16.98 0.98
CA THR A 277 -5.50 -18.33 0.38
C THR A 277 -4.09 -18.93 0.47
N PRO A 278 -3.86 -20.20 0.06
CA PRO A 278 -2.54 -20.81 0.20
C PRO A 278 -1.39 -19.93 -0.30
N PHE A 279 -0.37 -19.72 0.55
CA PHE A 279 0.68 -18.72 0.42
C PHE A 279 1.66 -18.99 -0.74
N ASP A 280 2.12 -20.23 -0.86
CA ASP A 280 3.05 -20.69 -1.90
C ASP A 280 2.39 -21.80 -2.73
N PRO A 281 1.39 -21.47 -3.57
CA PRO A 281 0.67 -22.48 -4.33
C PRO A 281 1.58 -23.12 -5.37
N MET A 282 1.66 -24.45 -5.37
CA MET A 282 2.34 -25.25 -6.42
C MET A 282 1.36 -25.97 -7.34
N ASP A 283 0.07 -25.94 -6.99
CA ASP A 283 -1.01 -26.55 -7.76
C ASP A 283 -1.86 -25.45 -8.42
N ARG A 284 -2.14 -25.64 -9.71
CA ARG A 284 -3.01 -24.78 -10.52
C ARG A 284 -4.47 -24.78 -10.06
N ALA A 285 -4.84 -25.56 -9.06
CA ALA A 285 -6.18 -25.58 -8.48
C ALA A 285 -6.56 -24.28 -7.77
N PHE A 286 -5.60 -23.57 -7.15
CA PHE A 286 -5.82 -22.33 -6.40
C PHE A 286 -7.09 -22.33 -5.52
N PRO A 287 -7.20 -23.22 -4.53
CA PRO A 287 -8.41 -23.33 -3.72
C PRO A 287 -8.63 -22.05 -2.91
N CYS A 288 -9.88 -21.59 -2.84
CA CYS A 288 -10.24 -20.40 -2.07
C CYS A 288 -10.46 -20.69 -0.57
N THR A 289 -9.50 -21.36 0.05
CA THR A 289 -9.55 -21.76 1.47
C THR A 289 -8.66 -20.85 2.31
N VAL A 290 -9.12 -20.48 3.51
CA VAL A 290 -8.27 -19.76 4.46
C VAL A 290 -7.07 -20.62 4.83
N GLN A 291 -5.85 -20.11 4.57
CA GLN A 291 -4.62 -20.73 5.07
C GLN A 291 -3.98 -19.87 6.16
N ARG A 292 -3.95 -18.55 5.97
CA ARG A 292 -3.27 -17.63 6.88
C ARG A 292 -4.21 -16.52 7.34
N PRO A 293 -4.32 -16.21 8.65
CA PRO A 293 -3.72 -16.97 9.75
C PRO A 293 -4.39 -18.35 9.92
N PRO A 294 -3.69 -19.32 10.52
CA PRO A 294 -4.30 -20.61 10.85
C PRO A 294 -5.43 -20.44 11.87
N ASP A 295 -6.37 -21.39 11.87
CA ASP A 295 -7.50 -21.46 12.82
C ASP A 295 -8.44 -20.23 12.84
N LEU A 296 -8.42 -19.39 11.80
CA LEU A 296 -9.39 -18.30 11.66
C LEU A 296 -10.80 -18.85 11.42
N SER A 297 -11.76 -18.45 12.26
CA SER A 297 -13.14 -18.87 12.09
C SER A 297 -13.74 -18.33 10.79
N LYS A 298 -14.70 -19.06 10.21
CA LYS A 298 -15.39 -18.66 8.98
C LYS A 298 -16.12 -17.32 9.16
N GLU A 299 -16.64 -17.07 10.36
CA GLU A 299 -17.32 -15.83 10.72
C GLU A 299 -16.35 -14.65 10.71
N ALA A 300 -15.16 -14.81 11.32
CA ALA A 300 -14.13 -13.77 11.32
C ALA A 300 -13.55 -13.54 9.91
N ALA A 301 -13.35 -14.61 9.12
CA ALA A 301 -12.89 -14.52 7.74
C ALA A 301 -13.89 -13.79 6.81
N LYS A 302 -15.20 -13.89 7.10
CA LYS A 302 -16.24 -13.15 6.35
C LYS A 302 -16.18 -11.65 6.59
N ASP A 303 -15.69 -11.21 7.75
CA ASP A 303 -15.67 -9.80 8.15
C ASP A 303 -14.29 -9.13 7.98
N ARG A 304 -13.35 -9.81 7.30
CA ARG A 304 -12.00 -9.30 6.99
C ARG A 304 -11.81 -9.13 5.51
N LEU A 305 -10.81 -8.33 5.14
CA LEU A 305 -10.30 -8.36 3.77
C LEU A 305 -9.73 -9.76 3.45
N TYR A 306 -9.51 -10.05 2.18
CA TYR A 306 -8.72 -11.24 1.84
C TYR A 306 -7.93 -11.14 0.55
N ILE A 307 -6.79 -11.81 0.57
CA ILE A 307 -5.80 -11.84 -0.49
C ILE A 307 -5.86 -13.22 -1.15
N MET A 308 -6.14 -13.24 -2.45
CA MET A 308 -6.07 -14.44 -3.25
C MET A 308 -4.66 -14.56 -3.83
N ASN A 309 -3.83 -15.37 -3.19
CA ASN A 309 -2.52 -15.75 -3.68
C ASN A 309 -2.67 -16.61 -4.94
N HIS A 310 -2.27 -16.03 -6.07
CA HIS A 310 -2.34 -16.58 -7.43
C HIS A 310 -0.96 -16.50 -8.12
N ASN A 311 0.08 -16.74 -7.32
CA ASN A 311 1.50 -16.74 -7.63
C ASN A 311 2.01 -18.19 -7.74
N LEU A 312 1.74 -18.86 -8.87
CA LEU A 312 2.09 -20.28 -9.04
C LEU A 312 3.61 -20.48 -8.93
N ASN A 313 4.02 -21.33 -8.00
CA ASN A 313 5.41 -21.66 -7.79
C ASN A 313 5.78 -23.04 -8.36
N VAL A 314 7.03 -23.17 -8.74
CA VAL A 314 7.69 -24.45 -9.05
C VAL A 314 8.95 -24.56 -8.21
N GLU A 315 9.20 -25.76 -7.70
CA GLU A 315 10.38 -26.06 -6.91
C GLU A 315 11.57 -26.38 -7.83
N PHE A 316 12.64 -25.60 -7.72
CA PHE A 316 13.93 -25.87 -8.35
C PHE A 316 14.93 -26.35 -7.31
N ASN A 317 15.38 -27.59 -7.50
CA ASN A 317 16.47 -28.15 -6.71
C ASN A 317 17.80 -27.94 -7.45
N VAL A 318 18.61 -26.99 -7.00
CA VAL A 318 19.93 -26.69 -7.58
C VAL A 318 20.97 -26.68 -6.46
N PHE A 319 22.05 -27.43 -6.63
CA PHE A 319 23.14 -27.57 -5.63
C PHE A 319 22.70 -27.96 -4.21
N GLY A 320 21.58 -28.68 -4.08
CA GLY A 320 21.03 -29.10 -2.77
C GLY A 320 20.24 -28.02 -2.03
N ILE A 321 19.94 -26.90 -2.69
CA ILE A 321 19.04 -25.86 -2.21
C ILE A 321 17.72 -25.99 -2.97
N SER A 322 16.62 -26.15 -2.23
CA SER A 322 15.26 -26.08 -2.76
C SER A 322 14.87 -24.61 -2.84
N LEU A 323 14.60 -24.14 -4.05
CA LEU A 323 14.18 -22.77 -4.32
C LEU A 323 12.81 -22.76 -4.99
N MET A 324 11.87 -22.03 -4.40
CA MET A 324 10.59 -21.72 -5.02
C MET A 324 10.75 -20.54 -5.96
N VAL A 325 10.36 -20.72 -7.21
CA VAL A 325 10.35 -19.64 -8.21
C VAL A 325 9.02 -19.62 -8.97
N PRO A 326 8.66 -18.48 -9.58
CA PRO A 326 7.45 -18.40 -10.39
C PRO A 326 7.46 -19.39 -11.57
N ALA A 327 6.29 -19.98 -11.84
CA ALA A 327 6.06 -20.87 -12.97
C ALA A 327 5.94 -20.10 -14.29
N VAL A 328 7.04 -19.47 -14.74
CA VAL A 328 7.05 -18.53 -15.87
C VAL A 328 6.49 -19.10 -17.19
N SER A 329 6.58 -20.41 -17.40
CA SER A 329 6.04 -21.10 -18.58
C SER A 329 4.51 -21.15 -18.62
N LEU A 330 3.84 -20.91 -17.50
CA LEU A 330 2.40 -20.99 -17.34
C LEU A 330 1.73 -19.61 -17.18
N LEU A 331 2.49 -18.51 -17.26
CA LEU A 331 1.96 -17.16 -16.98
C LEU A 331 0.77 -16.77 -17.85
N ASN A 332 0.75 -17.16 -19.14
CA ASN A 332 -0.38 -16.86 -20.01
C ASN A 332 -1.67 -17.58 -19.57
N ASP A 333 -1.54 -18.77 -18.97
CA ASP A 333 -2.66 -19.51 -18.41
C ASP A 333 -3.05 -18.96 -17.04
N THR A 334 -2.08 -18.83 -16.12
CA THR A 334 -2.34 -18.41 -14.73
C THR A 334 -2.88 -16.99 -14.68
N ASN A 335 -2.37 -16.09 -15.51
CA ASN A 335 -2.82 -14.70 -15.55
C ASN A 335 -3.95 -14.48 -16.58
N GLY A 336 -4.57 -15.56 -17.07
CA GLY A 336 -5.70 -15.51 -17.98
C GLY A 336 -7.02 -15.07 -17.33
N ILE A 337 -7.93 -14.53 -18.13
CA ILE A 337 -9.29 -14.20 -17.67
C ILE A 337 -10.18 -15.45 -17.50
N ASN A 338 -9.86 -16.54 -18.19
CA ASN A 338 -10.60 -17.80 -18.14
C ASN A 338 -9.68 -18.99 -18.41
N GLY A 339 -10.22 -20.20 -18.26
CA GLY A 339 -9.49 -21.45 -18.43
C GLY A 339 -8.95 -22.02 -17.13
N THR A 340 -8.44 -23.25 -17.19
CA THR A 340 -7.98 -24.00 -16.03
C THR A 340 -6.77 -23.33 -15.37
N GLY A 341 -6.89 -23.06 -14.06
CA GLY A 341 -5.84 -22.39 -13.26
C GLY A 341 -5.67 -20.91 -13.55
N SER A 342 -6.60 -20.30 -14.28
CA SER A 342 -6.58 -18.86 -14.55
C SER A 342 -7.05 -18.03 -13.36
N VAL A 343 -6.52 -16.80 -13.24
CA VAL A 343 -6.86 -15.87 -12.17
C VAL A 343 -8.34 -15.48 -12.21
N GLY A 344 -8.92 -15.37 -13.41
CA GLY A 344 -10.34 -15.09 -13.56
C GLY A 344 -11.24 -16.25 -13.12
N LEU A 345 -10.84 -17.51 -13.33
CA LEU A 345 -11.55 -18.66 -12.78
C LEU A 345 -11.43 -18.70 -11.25
N ALA A 346 -10.22 -18.54 -10.71
CA ALA A 346 -9.98 -18.54 -9.27
C ALA A 346 -10.77 -17.44 -8.55
N ALA A 347 -10.76 -16.21 -9.09
CA ALA A 347 -11.51 -15.08 -8.52
C ALA A 347 -13.03 -15.33 -8.51
N ASN A 348 -13.57 -15.97 -9.55
CA ASN A 348 -14.98 -16.34 -9.61
C ASN A 348 -15.35 -17.45 -8.62
N ASN A 349 -14.48 -18.45 -8.46
CA ASN A 349 -14.67 -19.51 -7.46
C ASN A 349 -14.63 -18.92 -6.05
N CYS A 350 -13.66 -18.07 -5.75
CA CYS A 350 -13.60 -17.32 -4.50
C CYS A 350 -14.88 -16.52 -4.24
N ARG A 351 -15.43 -15.87 -5.27
CA ARG A 351 -16.68 -15.14 -5.16
C ARG A 351 -17.87 -16.04 -4.81
N ALA A 352 -17.92 -17.23 -5.38
CA ALA A 352 -18.95 -18.21 -5.07
C ALA A 352 -18.83 -18.75 -3.64
N ASP A 353 -17.61 -19.09 -3.20
CA ASP A 353 -17.34 -19.69 -1.89
C ASP A 353 -17.61 -18.71 -0.72
N TRP A 354 -17.30 -17.43 -0.92
CA TRP A 354 -17.32 -16.41 0.13
C TRP A 354 -18.44 -15.37 0.00
N GLY A 355 -19.20 -15.39 -1.11
CA GLY A 355 -20.29 -14.46 -1.36
C GLY A 355 -19.85 -13.03 -1.71
N ARG A 356 -18.55 -12.78 -1.86
CA ARG A 356 -17.94 -11.51 -2.28
C ARG A 356 -16.65 -11.79 -3.05
N ALA A 357 -16.20 -10.87 -3.89
CA ALA A 357 -14.94 -11.02 -4.63
C ALA A 357 -13.70 -10.81 -3.71
N PRO A 358 -12.53 -11.37 -4.05
CA PRO A 358 -11.28 -11.12 -3.32
C PRO A 358 -10.91 -9.65 -3.33
N ASN A 359 -10.28 -9.16 -2.27
CA ASN A 359 -9.79 -7.78 -2.24
C ASN A 359 -8.51 -7.62 -3.08
N VAL A 360 -7.76 -8.70 -3.25
CA VAL A 360 -6.50 -8.70 -4.00
C VAL A 360 -6.42 -9.96 -4.87
N LEU A 361 -6.08 -9.78 -6.15
CA LEU A 361 -5.58 -10.84 -7.03
C LEU A 361 -4.05 -10.74 -7.04
N ASN A 362 -3.38 -11.52 -6.20
CA ASN A 362 -1.94 -11.38 -5.97
C ASN A 362 -1.16 -12.29 -6.92
N VAL A 363 -0.54 -11.72 -7.96
CA VAL A 363 0.04 -12.48 -9.08
C VAL A 363 1.53 -12.18 -9.28
N ASP A 364 2.23 -13.14 -9.86
CA ASP A 364 3.54 -12.93 -10.48
C ASP A 364 3.37 -12.49 -11.95
N TYR A 365 4.28 -11.64 -12.44
CA TYR A 365 4.33 -11.17 -13.83
C TYR A 365 2.97 -10.68 -14.36
N PHE A 366 2.41 -9.68 -13.66
CA PHE A 366 1.05 -9.17 -13.93
C PHE A 366 0.81 -8.79 -15.41
N ASN A 367 1.87 -8.46 -16.14
CA ASN A 367 1.82 -8.03 -17.54
C ASN A 367 1.58 -9.18 -18.53
N TYR A 368 1.66 -10.45 -18.10
CA TYR A 368 1.32 -11.62 -18.91
C TYR A 368 -0.16 -11.99 -18.79
N GLY A 369 -0.64 -12.87 -19.66
CA GLY A 369 -2.01 -13.40 -19.59
C GLY A 369 -2.65 -13.65 -20.95
N SER A 370 -3.81 -14.30 -20.91
CA SER A 370 -4.64 -14.64 -22.06
C SER A 370 -6.07 -14.07 -21.90
N PRO A 371 -6.67 -13.49 -22.96
CA PRO A 371 -6.27 -13.56 -24.38
C PRO A 371 -5.19 -12.55 -24.81
N LYS A 372 -4.85 -11.58 -23.97
CA LYS A 372 -3.84 -10.56 -24.23
C LYS A 372 -3.00 -10.30 -22.98
N PRO A 373 -1.79 -9.71 -23.12
CA PRO A 373 -1.04 -9.16 -21.99
C PRO A 373 -1.95 -8.38 -21.03
N CYS A 374 -1.62 -8.46 -19.74
CA CYS A 374 -2.35 -7.81 -18.65
C CYS A 374 -3.82 -8.24 -18.46
N SER A 375 -4.16 -9.47 -18.83
CA SER A 375 -5.52 -10.00 -18.65
C SER A 375 -6.00 -10.07 -17.20
N VAL A 376 -5.08 -9.99 -16.22
CA VAL A 376 -5.38 -9.85 -14.79
C VAL A 376 -6.27 -8.65 -14.47
N PHE A 377 -6.10 -7.52 -15.17
CA PHE A 377 -6.95 -6.34 -14.96
C PHE A 377 -8.36 -6.55 -15.51
N ALA A 378 -8.49 -7.30 -16.60
CA ALA A 378 -9.79 -7.70 -17.12
C ALA A 378 -10.51 -8.66 -16.17
N ALA A 379 -9.77 -9.60 -15.55
CA ALA A 379 -10.31 -10.46 -14.51
C ALA A 379 -10.78 -9.66 -13.28
N ALA A 380 -9.97 -8.71 -12.81
CA ALA A 380 -10.34 -7.80 -11.71
C ALA A 380 -11.57 -6.95 -12.06
N ALA A 381 -11.64 -6.39 -13.28
CA ALA A 381 -12.77 -5.60 -13.73
C ALA A 381 -14.07 -6.42 -13.73
N ALA A 382 -14.02 -7.67 -14.19
CA ALA A 382 -15.16 -8.58 -14.23
C ALA A 382 -15.73 -8.87 -12.83
N VAL A 383 -14.89 -9.10 -11.83
CA VAL A 383 -15.36 -9.34 -10.44
C VAL A 383 -15.76 -8.06 -9.70
N ASN A 384 -15.25 -6.90 -10.15
CA ASN A 384 -15.68 -5.58 -9.69
C ASN A 384 -16.94 -5.06 -10.40
N ASN A 385 -17.46 -5.75 -11.42
CA ASN A 385 -18.56 -5.25 -12.26
C ASN A 385 -18.27 -3.87 -12.86
N VAL A 386 -17.09 -3.70 -13.46
CA VAL A 386 -16.69 -2.54 -14.27
C VAL A 386 -16.16 -3.00 -15.63
N THR A 387 -16.12 -2.10 -16.61
CA THR A 387 -15.66 -2.44 -17.97
C THR A 387 -14.16 -2.23 -18.11
N TYR A 388 -13.43 -3.26 -18.51
CA TYR A 388 -12.02 -3.15 -18.86
C TYR A 388 -11.83 -2.65 -20.30
N ASP A 389 -11.04 -1.60 -20.47
CA ASP A 389 -10.68 -1.05 -21.78
C ASP A 389 -9.39 -1.70 -22.30
N TRP A 390 -9.56 -2.58 -23.29
CA TRP A 390 -8.47 -3.30 -23.95
C TRP A 390 -7.60 -2.44 -24.87
N ASN A 391 -7.96 -1.18 -25.11
CA ASN A 391 -7.18 -0.28 -25.96
C ASN A 391 -6.08 0.44 -25.20
N ASN A 392 -6.12 0.43 -23.86
CA ASN A 392 -5.05 1.01 -23.06
C ASN A 392 -3.81 0.12 -23.14
N PRO A 393 -2.65 0.67 -23.56
CA PRO A 393 -1.40 -0.08 -23.53
C PRO A 393 -1.09 -0.48 -22.09
N CYS A 394 -0.48 -1.65 -21.95
CA CYS A 394 -0.07 -2.21 -20.69
C CYS A 394 1.15 -3.11 -20.92
N GLY A 395 2.00 -3.23 -19.91
CA GLY A 395 3.22 -4.02 -20.00
C GLY A 395 4.38 -3.25 -20.62
N GLU A 396 4.31 -1.92 -20.66
CA GLU A 396 5.37 -1.07 -21.21
C GLU A 396 6.43 -0.77 -20.15
N PHE A 397 7.70 -0.78 -20.56
CA PHE A 397 8.79 -0.34 -19.68
C PHE A 397 8.66 1.15 -19.38
N SER A 398 8.78 1.52 -18.09
CA SER A 398 8.73 2.91 -17.67
C SER A 398 9.86 3.70 -18.36
N ALA A 399 9.50 4.73 -19.12
CA ALA A 399 10.45 5.64 -19.77
C ALA A 399 11.05 6.68 -18.77
N ALA A 400 11.17 6.32 -17.49
CA ALA A 400 11.76 7.22 -16.51
C ALA A 400 13.20 7.55 -16.95
N PRO A 401 13.56 8.84 -17.08
CA PRO A 401 14.92 9.20 -17.41
C PRO A 401 15.80 8.68 -16.27
N ILE A 402 16.70 7.75 -16.57
CA ILE A 402 17.88 7.56 -15.76
C ILE A 402 18.58 8.92 -15.80
N VAL A 403 18.32 9.77 -14.80
CA VAL A 403 19.21 10.89 -14.49
C VAL A 403 20.45 10.22 -13.92
N MET A 404 21.27 9.68 -14.83
CA MET A 404 22.65 9.42 -14.53
C MET A 404 23.21 10.77 -14.12
N ILE A 405 23.48 10.93 -12.84
CA ILE A 405 24.38 11.97 -12.36
C ILE A 405 25.78 11.54 -12.83
N THR A 406 26.03 11.66 -14.14
CA THR A 406 27.34 11.45 -14.77
C THR A 406 27.91 12.75 -15.33
N SER A 407 27.46 13.90 -14.81
CA SER A 407 27.86 15.22 -15.31
C SER A 407 28.51 16.14 -14.28
N LEU A 408 29.18 15.60 -13.26
CA LEU A 408 30.00 16.41 -12.34
C LEU A 408 31.44 15.92 -12.09
N TRP A 409 31.89 14.84 -12.73
CA TRP A 409 33.28 14.36 -12.61
C TRP A 409 34.09 14.34 -13.91
N VAL A 410 33.51 14.77 -15.03
CA VAL A 410 34.26 14.85 -16.32
C VAL A 410 34.87 16.24 -16.55
N THR A 411 34.47 17.27 -15.78
CA THR A 411 35.03 18.64 -15.92
C THR A 411 36.25 18.91 -15.03
N PHE A 412 36.61 18.02 -14.11
CA PHE A 412 37.85 18.17 -13.32
C PHE A 412 39.09 17.50 -13.97
N ALA A 413 38.90 16.62 -14.95
CA ALA A 413 40.01 15.98 -15.68
C ALA A 413 40.52 16.82 -16.86
N ALA A 414 39.82 17.88 -17.28
CA ALA A 414 40.19 18.72 -18.43
C ALA A 414 40.96 20.01 -18.07
N MET A 415 41.20 20.30 -16.77
CA MET A 415 41.97 21.47 -16.32
C MET A 415 43.33 21.13 -15.67
N ILE A 416 43.90 19.96 -15.96
CA ILE A 416 45.27 19.59 -15.53
C ILE A 416 46.23 19.36 -16.71
N VAL A 417 45.78 19.48 -17.97
CA VAL A 417 46.64 19.23 -19.16
C VAL A 417 47.02 20.50 -19.95
N THR A 418 46.51 21.68 -19.61
CA THR A 418 46.85 22.95 -20.31
C THR A 418 47.67 23.95 -19.48
N GLY A 419 48.25 23.51 -18.36
CA GLY A 419 49.12 24.34 -17.49
C GLY A 419 50.63 24.13 -17.65
N LEU A 420 51.08 23.31 -18.61
CA LEU A 420 52.50 22.90 -18.73
C LEU A 420 53.18 23.35 -20.03
N TRP A 421 52.70 24.42 -20.68
CA TRP A 421 53.37 25.04 -21.83
C TRP A 421 53.26 26.57 -21.79
N VAL A 422 53.69 27.20 -20.69
CA VAL A 422 54.29 28.54 -20.71
C VAL A 422 55.37 28.59 -19.64
N SER A 423 56.60 28.23 -20.02
CA SER A 423 57.87 28.62 -19.39
C SER A 423 58.97 28.43 -20.42
#